data_AF-A0A2E3HBT1-F1
#
_entry.id   AF-A0A2E3HBT1-F1
#
_cell.length_a   1.000
_cell.length_b   1.000
_cell.length_c   1.000
_cell.angle_alpha   90.00
_cell.angle_beta   90.00
_cell.angle_gamma   90.00
#
_symmetry.space_group_name_H-M   'P 1'
#
loop_
_entity.id
_entity.type
_entity.pdbx_description
1 polymer ?
#
loop_
_entity_poly.entity_id
_entity_poly.type
_entity_poly.pdbx_seq_one_letter_code
_entity_poly.pdbx_strand_id
1 'polypeptide(L)'
;AKACVRDGERVSKFVTLEVRGASVYLDAKKVAEAIAKSALVKSSWNGGDPNWGRIIHAIGYSRARIREELIDISYNGKTACEGGLMAKTPIKALRDIAARDSFTITVNLHLGKADYTIYTSDISPEYIDFNRSEYSYWKNAGLK
;
A
#
# COMPACT_ATOMS: atom_id res chain seq x y z
N ALA A 1 -16.94 -0.53 5.52
CA ALA A 1 -15.48 -0.68 5.29
C ALA A 1 -14.93 0.32 4.27
N LYS A 2 -15.33 0.29 2.99
CA LYS A 2 -14.80 1.22 1.96
C LYS A 2 -15.04 2.70 2.26
N ALA A 3 -16.21 3.04 2.80
CA ALA A 3 -16.56 4.42 3.18
C ALA A 3 -15.60 4.98 4.26
N CYS A 4 -15.29 4.22 5.31
CA CYS A 4 -14.39 4.66 6.38
C CYS A 4 -12.96 4.99 5.90
N VAL A 5 -12.46 4.26 4.90
CA VAL A 5 -11.12 4.51 4.35
C VAL A 5 -11.13 5.73 3.42
N ARG A 6 -12.23 5.95 2.68
CA ARG A 6 -12.42 7.16 1.86
C ARG A 6 -12.62 8.42 2.71
N ASP A 7 -13.21 8.26 3.89
CA ASP A 7 -13.39 9.29 4.90
C ASP A 7 -12.18 9.42 5.84
N GLY A 8 -11.06 8.77 5.52
CA GLY A 8 -9.83 8.95 6.26
C GLY A 8 -9.40 10.41 6.22
N GLU A 9 -8.89 10.90 7.34
CA GLU A 9 -8.51 12.30 7.51
C GLU A 9 -7.53 12.74 6.40
N ARG A 10 -7.99 13.64 5.53
CA ARG A 10 -7.19 14.22 4.44
C ARG A 10 -6.58 13.17 3.48
N VAL A 11 -7.28 12.06 3.26
CA VAL A 11 -6.92 11.04 2.27
C VAL A 11 -7.04 11.58 0.85
N SER A 12 -6.01 11.37 0.02
CA SER A 12 -6.03 11.76 -1.40
C SER A 12 -6.11 10.57 -2.36
N LYS A 13 -5.72 9.37 -1.89
CA LYS A 13 -5.73 8.13 -2.66
C LYS A 13 -6.47 7.03 -1.90
N PHE A 14 -7.40 6.37 -2.58
CA PHE A 14 -8.01 5.12 -2.12
C PHE A 14 -7.37 3.92 -2.82
N VAL A 15 -6.75 3.03 -2.06
CA VAL A 15 -6.05 1.86 -2.61
C VAL A 15 -6.73 0.57 -2.18
N THR A 16 -7.11 -0.24 -3.17
CA THR A 16 -7.47 -1.64 -2.93
C THR A 16 -6.21 -2.48 -3.00
N LEU A 17 -5.85 -3.17 -1.92
CA LEU A 17 -4.70 -4.05 -1.90
C LEU A 17 -5.16 -5.51 -1.82
N GLU A 18 -4.85 -6.27 -2.85
CA GLU A 18 -5.17 -7.68 -2.97
C GLU A 18 -3.89 -8.49 -2.89
N VAL A 19 -3.79 -9.34 -1.87
CA VAL A 19 -2.71 -10.34 -1.77
C VAL A 19 -3.30 -11.69 -2.13
N ARG A 20 -2.70 -12.34 -3.11
CA ARG A 20 -3.16 -13.61 -3.67
C ARG A 20 -2.10 -14.68 -3.57
N GLY A 21 -2.54 -15.93 -3.65
CA GLY A 21 -1.64 -17.07 -3.82
C GLY A 21 -0.76 -17.34 -2.61
N ALA A 22 -1.19 -16.99 -1.39
CA ALA A 22 -0.47 -17.40 -0.19
C ALA A 22 -0.69 -18.88 0.13
N SER A 23 0.24 -19.48 0.88
CA SER A 23 0.09 -20.86 1.37
C SER A 23 -1.09 -20.99 2.34
N VAL A 24 -1.30 -20.01 3.21
CA VAL A 24 -2.45 -19.92 4.13
C VAL A 24 -2.94 -18.48 4.26
N TYR A 25 -4.19 -18.32 4.67
CA TYR A 25 -4.84 -17.02 4.82
C TYR A 25 -4.07 -16.04 5.71
N LEU A 26 -3.50 -16.54 6.82
CA LEU A 26 -2.74 -15.70 7.76
C LEU A 26 -1.52 -15.04 7.10
N ASP A 27 -0.86 -15.73 6.16
CA ASP A 27 0.29 -15.17 5.43
C ASP A 27 -0.16 -14.05 4.47
N ALA A 28 -1.26 -14.26 3.72
CA ALA A 28 -1.84 -13.22 2.87
C ALA A 28 -2.22 -11.96 3.68
N LYS A 29 -2.86 -12.17 4.84
CA LYS A 29 -3.25 -11.08 5.74
C LYS A 29 -2.04 -10.31 6.28
N LYS A 30 -0.99 -11.00 6.74
CA LYS A 30 0.24 -10.37 7.23
C LYS A 30 0.90 -9.49 6.17
N VAL A 31 1.03 -10.00 4.94
CA VAL A 31 1.59 -9.25 3.82
C VAL A 31 0.74 -8.00 3.53
N ALA A 32 -0.58 -8.15 3.44
CA ALA A 32 -1.48 -7.05 3.15
C ALA A 32 -1.41 -5.96 4.23
N GLU A 33 -1.39 -6.35 5.50
CA GLU A 33 -1.27 -5.40 6.62
C GLU A 33 0.09 -4.70 6.65
N ALA A 34 1.18 -5.40 6.36
CA ALA A 34 2.52 -4.82 6.32
C ALA A 34 2.61 -3.72 5.25
N ILE A 35 2.13 -3.99 4.03
CA ILE A 35 2.08 -3.01 2.95
C ILE A 35 1.13 -1.85 3.32
N ALA A 36 -0.08 -2.16 3.81
CA ALA A 36 -1.10 -1.16 4.12
C ALA A 36 -0.72 -0.21 5.26
N LYS A 37 0.20 -0.60 6.14
CA LYS A 37 0.72 0.20 7.27
C LYS A 37 2.07 0.88 6.96
N SER A 38 2.71 0.54 5.86
CA SER A 38 4.04 1.05 5.50
C SER A 38 3.99 2.54 5.15
N ALA A 39 4.62 3.38 5.97
CA ALA A 39 4.71 4.82 5.72
C ALA A 39 5.39 5.11 4.36
N LEU A 40 6.45 4.39 4.02
CA LEU A 40 7.15 4.55 2.74
C LEU A 40 6.23 4.29 1.54
N VAL A 41 5.44 3.22 1.60
CA VAL A 41 4.49 2.86 0.52
C VAL A 41 3.38 3.90 0.42
N LYS A 42 2.77 4.26 1.55
CA LYS A 42 1.67 5.23 1.60
C LYS A 42 2.11 6.62 1.12
N SER A 43 3.32 7.05 1.48
CA SER A 43 3.90 8.31 0.98
C SER A 43 4.23 8.25 -0.52
N SER A 44 4.69 7.10 -1.06
CA SER A 44 4.88 6.98 -2.52
C SER A 44 3.56 7.09 -3.28
N TRP A 45 2.46 6.53 -2.74
CA TRP A 45 1.15 6.68 -3.35
C TRP A 45 0.63 8.12 -3.34
N ASN A 46 0.83 8.85 -2.23
CA ASN A 46 0.50 10.28 -2.16
C ASN A 46 1.21 11.06 -3.28
N GLY A 47 2.49 10.78 -3.52
CA GLY A 47 3.29 11.39 -4.58
C GLY A 47 3.01 10.90 -6.01
N GLY A 48 2.07 9.97 -6.20
CA GLY A 48 1.84 9.34 -7.51
C GLY A 48 3.02 8.53 -8.04
N ASP A 49 3.90 8.06 -7.14
CA ASP A 49 5.08 7.25 -7.46
C ASP A 49 4.72 5.75 -7.37
N PRO A 50 4.73 5.00 -8.49
CA PRO A 50 4.42 3.57 -8.50
C PRO A 50 5.60 2.71 -8.00
N ASN A 51 6.04 2.99 -6.78
CA ASN A 51 7.25 2.42 -6.20
C ASN A 51 7.04 0.99 -5.69
N TRP A 52 7.09 0.01 -6.59
CA TRP A 52 6.97 -1.40 -6.23
C TRP A 52 8.12 -1.89 -5.33
N GLY A 53 9.29 -1.23 -5.37
CA GLY A 53 10.42 -1.52 -4.48
C GLY A 53 10.09 -1.31 -3.00
N ARG A 54 9.32 -0.25 -2.68
CA ARG A 54 8.81 -0.04 -1.31
C ARG A 54 7.76 -1.07 -0.91
N ILE A 55 6.99 -1.58 -1.87
CA ILE A 55 6.01 -2.64 -1.64
C ILE A 55 6.74 -3.95 -1.31
N ILE A 56 7.72 -4.37 -2.12
CA ILE A 56 8.47 -5.61 -1.87
C ILE A 56 9.28 -5.54 -0.56
N HIS A 57 9.83 -4.36 -0.23
CA HIS A 57 10.44 -4.13 1.09
C HIS A 57 9.45 -4.37 2.24
N ALA A 58 8.19 -3.92 2.09
CA ALA A 58 7.14 -4.18 3.08
C ALA A 58 6.71 -5.64 3.16
N ILE A 59 6.69 -6.35 2.02
CA ILE A 59 6.48 -7.79 2.00
C ILE A 59 7.58 -8.51 2.79
N GLY A 60 8.84 -8.10 2.62
CA GLY A 60 10.00 -8.72 3.29
C GLY A 60 9.93 -8.69 4.81
N TYR A 61 9.47 -7.60 5.42
CA TYR A 61 9.32 -7.52 6.89
C TYR A 61 7.98 -8.02 7.44
N SER A 62 7.09 -8.56 6.59
CA SER A 62 5.72 -8.95 6.99
C SER A 62 5.63 -10.13 7.96
N ARG A 63 6.72 -10.89 8.15
CA ARG A 63 6.75 -12.15 8.91
C ARG A 63 5.79 -13.22 8.38
N ALA A 64 5.40 -13.11 7.10
CA ALA A 64 4.69 -14.15 6.36
C ALA A 64 5.68 -15.12 5.71
N ARG A 65 5.23 -16.32 5.36
CA ARG A 65 5.99 -17.20 4.46
C ARG A 65 5.95 -16.62 3.05
N ILE A 66 7.12 -16.30 2.50
CA ILE A 66 7.30 -15.69 1.18
C ILE A 66 8.51 -16.32 0.48
N ARG A 67 8.52 -16.22 -0.86
CA ARG A 67 9.68 -16.51 -1.72
C ARG A 67 9.82 -15.33 -2.67
N GLU A 68 10.83 -14.49 -2.45
CA GLU A 68 10.97 -13.19 -3.11
C GLU A 68 11.04 -13.28 -4.63
N GLU A 69 11.69 -14.32 -5.13
CA GLU A 69 11.87 -14.64 -6.54
C GLU A 69 10.58 -15.09 -7.24
N LEU A 70 9.50 -15.31 -6.49
CA LEU A 70 8.19 -15.65 -7.03
C LEU A 70 7.21 -14.48 -7.00
N ILE A 71 7.55 -13.36 -6.35
CA ILE A 71 6.56 -12.30 -6.09
C ILE A 71 6.28 -11.51 -7.37
N ASP A 72 4.99 -11.39 -7.70
CA ASP A 72 4.51 -10.45 -8.71
C ASP A 72 3.75 -9.30 -8.05
N ILE A 73 3.93 -8.09 -8.58
CA ILE A 73 3.23 -6.88 -8.11
C ILE A 73 2.69 -6.14 -9.33
N SER A 74 1.40 -5.79 -9.32
CA SER A 74 0.76 -5.02 -10.38
C SER A 74 -0.07 -3.84 -9.86
N TYR A 75 -0.17 -2.81 -10.69
CA TYR A 75 -1.03 -1.64 -10.50
C TYR A 75 -2.15 -1.72 -11.53
N ASN A 76 -3.42 -1.88 -11.12
CA ASN A 76 -4.57 -2.12 -12.02
C ASN A 76 -4.26 -3.16 -13.12
N GLY A 77 -3.60 -4.27 -12.76
CA GLY A 77 -3.22 -5.33 -13.70
C GLY A 77 -2.02 -5.03 -14.61
N LYS A 78 -1.41 -3.84 -14.51
CA LYS A 78 -0.12 -3.54 -15.16
C LYS A 78 1.02 -3.97 -14.24
N THR A 79 1.78 -4.97 -14.67
CA THR A 79 2.86 -5.58 -13.88
C THR A 79 4.00 -4.59 -13.65
N ALA A 80 4.34 -4.32 -12.40
CA ALA A 80 5.48 -3.49 -11.99
C ALA A 80 6.68 -4.36 -11.57
N CYS A 81 6.40 -5.52 -10.96
CA CYS A 81 7.37 -6.52 -10.57
C CYS A 81 6.88 -7.90 -11.03
N GLU A 82 7.76 -8.70 -11.62
CA GLU A 82 7.51 -10.08 -12.05
C GLU A 82 8.66 -10.95 -11.56
N GLY A 83 8.37 -12.01 -10.79
CA GLY A 83 9.38 -12.89 -10.21
C GLY A 83 10.43 -12.16 -9.36
N GLY A 84 10.00 -11.17 -8.58
CA GLY A 84 10.89 -10.35 -7.74
C GLY A 84 11.75 -9.32 -8.49
N LEU A 85 11.61 -9.21 -9.81
CA LEU A 85 12.40 -8.32 -10.67
C LEU A 85 11.55 -7.26 -11.36
N MET A 86 12.20 -6.20 -11.84
CA MET A 86 11.52 -5.15 -12.60
C MET A 86 10.85 -5.73 -13.85
N ALA A 87 9.54 -5.49 -14.01
CA ALA A 87 8.81 -5.91 -15.20
C ALA A 87 9.06 -4.97 -16.40
N LYS A 88 8.66 -5.41 -17.60
CA LYS A 88 8.82 -4.64 -18.85
C LYS A 88 7.80 -3.50 -19.02
N THR A 89 6.84 -3.35 -18.11
CA THR A 89 5.82 -2.30 -18.22
C THR A 89 6.48 -0.92 -18.19
N PRO A 90 6.16 -0.03 -19.16
CA PRO A 90 6.68 1.33 -19.14
C PRO A 90 6.30 2.07 -17.86
N ILE A 91 7.29 2.69 -17.20
CA ILE A 91 7.08 3.42 -15.94
C ILE A 91 5.98 4.49 -16.06
N LYS A 92 5.85 5.13 -17.23
CA LYS A 92 4.78 6.10 -17.52
C LYS A 92 3.39 5.50 -17.31
N ALA A 93 3.15 4.29 -17.80
CA ALA A 93 1.84 3.64 -17.65
C ALA A 93 1.51 3.34 -16.17
N LEU A 94 2.52 3.00 -15.37
CA LEU A 94 2.34 2.81 -13.93
C LEU A 94 2.09 4.14 -13.20
N ARG A 95 2.80 5.21 -13.59
CA ARG A 95 2.59 6.57 -13.05
C ARG A 95 1.20 7.10 -13.36
N ASP A 96 0.70 6.89 -14.57
CA ASP A 96 -0.67 7.29 -14.97
C ASP A 96 -1.76 6.59 -14.13
N ILE A 97 -1.45 5.42 -13.57
CA ILE A 97 -2.34 4.71 -12.64
C ILE A 97 -2.19 5.25 -11.23
N ALA A 98 -0.96 5.39 -10.72
CA ALA A 98 -0.68 5.91 -9.38
C ALA A 98 -1.14 7.37 -9.20
N ALA A 99 -1.22 8.15 -10.28
CA ALA A 99 -1.73 9.52 -10.28
C ALA A 99 -3.25 9.61 -10.02
N ARG A 100 -4.01 8.53 -10.22
CA ARG A 100 -5.47 8.52 -10.01
C ARG A 100 -5.83 8.56 -8.53
N ASP A 101 -7.03 9.01 -8.20
CA ASP A 101 -7.51 9.04 -6.81
C ASP A 101 -7.87 7.65 -6.28
N SER A 102 -7.97 6.65 -7.17
CA SER A 102 -8.10 5.26 -6.74
C SER A 102 -7.46 4.29 -7.72
N PHE A 103 -6.83 3.25 -7.17
CA PHE A 103 -6.26 2.15 -7.92
C PHE A 103 -6.16 0.88 -7.06
N THR A 104 -5.93 -0.24 -7.72
CA THR A 104 -5.72 -1.55 -7.11
C THR A 104 -4.25 -1.93 -7.22
N ILE A 105 -3.69 -2.38 -6.10
CA ILE A 105 -2.43 -3.12 -6.06
C ILE A 105 -2.77 -4.60 -5.92
N THR A 106 -2.24 -5.43 -6.79
CA THR A 106 -2.31 -6.89 -6.65
C THR A 106 -0.91 -7.43 -6.43
N VAL A 107 -0.71 -8.16 -5.34
CA VAL A 107 0.49 -8.91 -5.01
C VAL A 107 0.15 -10.39 -5.13
N ASN A 108 0.89 -11.15 -5.94
CA ASN A 108 0.77 -12.60 -6.00
C ASN A 108 2.01 -13.26 -5.40
N LEU A 109 1.81 -14.14 -4.42
CA LEU A 109 2.90 -14.84 -3.73
C LEU A 109 3.23 -16.19 -4.38
N HIS A 110 2.34 -16.77 -5.19
CA HIS A 110 2.54 -18.06 -5.88
C HIS A 110 2.95 -19.23 -4.97
N LEU A 111 2.48 -19.24 -3.72
CA LEU A 111 2.71 -20.29 -2.71
C LEU A 111 1.48 -21.16 -2.41
N GLY A 112 0.31 -20.83 -2.97
CA GLY A 112 -0.95 -21.54 -2.69
C GLY A 112 -2.18 -20.88 -3.29
N LYS A 113 -3.31 -20.96 -2.59
CA LYS A 113 -4.64 -20.48 -3.05
C LYS A 113 -5.31 -19.52 -2.06
N ALA A 114 -4.61 -19.16 -0.97
CA ALA A 114 -5.19 -18.32 0.05
C ALA A 114 -4.99 -16.85 -0.30
N ASP A 115 -6.08 -16.09 -0.25
CA ASP A 115 -6.11 -14.69 -0.65
C ASP A 115 -6.63 -13.81 0.51
N TYR A 116 -6.25 -12.54 0.49
CA TYR A 116 -6.75 -11.53 1.40
C TYR A 116 -6.77 -10.15 0.74
N THR A 117 -7.83 -9.38 1.00
CA THR A 117 -7.99 -8.02 0.48
C THR A 117 -8.14 -7.03 1.63
N ILE A 118 -7.40 -5.92 1.56
CA ILE A 118 -7.54 -4.79 2.48
C ILE A 118 -7.71 -3.50 1.69
N TYR A 119 -8.48 -2.57 2.26
CA TYR A 119 -8.58 -1.20 1.75
C TYR A 119 -7.70 -0.30 2.60
N THR A 120 -6.89 0.52 1.96
CA THR A 120 -6.01 1.48 2.62
C THR A 120 -5.97 2.77 1.81
N SER A 121 -5.23 3.73 2.32
CA SER A 121 -5.05 5.06 1.74
C SER A 121 -3.56 5.38 1.56
N ASP A 122 -3.27 6.54 1.02
CA ASP A 122 -1.98 7.21 1.19
C ASP A 122 -1.82 7.85 2.59
N ILE A 123 -0.69 8.52 2.82
CA ILE A 123 -0.47 9.48 3.90
C ILE A 123 -0.04 10.79 3.24
N SER A 124 -0.81 11.85 3.46
CA SER A 124 -0.60 13.18 2.90
C SER A 124 0.11 14.11 3.89
N PRO A 125 0.79 15.17 3.41
CA PRO A 125 1.26 16.26 4.28
C PRO A 125 0.13 16.85 5.13
N GLU A 126 -1.07 17.01 4.56
CA GLU A 126 -2.25 17.54 5.24
C GLU A 126 -2.71 16.64 6.39
N TYR A 127 -2.62 15.31 6.25
CA TYR A 127 -2.87 14.37 7.34
C TYR A 127 -1.93 14.62 8.53
N ILE A 128 -0.63 14.83 8.25
CA ILE A 128 0.37 15.12 9.28
C ILE A 128 0.09 16.49 9.91
N ASP A 129 -0.19 17.51 9.11
CA ASP A 129 -0.44 18.87 9.59
C ASP A 129 -1.67 18.94 10.50
N PHE A 130 -2.75 18.26 10.09
CA PHE A 130 -3.97 18.13 10.87
C PHE A 130 -3.71 17.45 12.22
N ASN A 131 -3.14 16.24 12.19
CA ASN A 131 -2.89 15.46 13.41
C ASN A 131 -1.81 16.08 14.33
N ARG A 132 -0.84 16.84 13.78
CA ARG A 132 0.15 17.57 14.58
C ARG A 132 -0.47 18.75 15.33
N SER A 133 -1.44 19.43 14.72
CA SER A 133 -1.96 20.71 15.21
C SER A 133 -3.22 20.59 16.06
N GLU A 134 -4.15 19.70 15.68
CA GLU A 134 -5.48 19.64 16.28
C GLU A 134 -5.48 18.95 17.66
N TYR A 135 -4.67 17.91 17.85
CA TYR A 135 -4.59 17.14 19.11
C TYR A 135 -3.49 17.59 20.07
N SER A 136 -2.86 18.73 19.82
CA SER A 136 -1.89 19.32 20.77
C SER A 136 -2.62 19.84 22.02
N TYR A 137 -2.81 18.97 23.01
CA TYR A 137 -3.57 19.23 24.24
C TYR A 137 -3.13 20.52 24.97
N TRP A 138 -1.83 20.82 24.95
CA TRP A 138 -1.24 22.03 25.54
C TRP A 138 -1.63 23.33 24.83
N LYS A 139 -1.86 23.31 23.50
CA LYS A 139 -2.34 24.50 22.76
C LYS A 139 -3.76 24.89 23.16
N ASN A 140 -4.61 23.90 23.45
CA ASN A 140 -5.98 24.14 23.92
C ASN A 140 -6.06 24.37 25.43
N ALA A 141 -5.07 23.90 26.20
CA ALA A 141 -5.00 24.09 27.66
C ALA A 141 -4.32 25.40 28.10
N GLY A 142 -3.92 26.28 27.16
CA GLY A 142 -3.26 27.56 27.48
C GLY A 142 -1.86 27.42 28.10
N LEU A 143 -1.27 26.23 28.03
CA LEU A 143 0.09 25.95 28.50
C LEU A 143 1.05 26.22 27.33
N LYS A 144 1.71 27.38 27.36
CA LYS A 144 2.85 27.68 26.48
C LYS A 144 4.15 27.23 27.13
#